data_AF-A0A4R1VPI8-F1
#
_entry.id   AF-A0A4R1VPI8-F1
#
_cell.length_a   1.000
_cell.length_b   1.000
_cell.length_c   1.000
_cell.angle_alpha   90.00
_cell.angle_beta   90.00
_cell.angle_gamma   90.00
#
_symmetry.space_group_name_H-M   'P 1'
#
loop_
_entity.id
_entity.type
_entity.pdbx_description
1 polymer ?
#
loop_
_entity_poly.entity_id
_entity_poly.type
_entity_poly.pdbx_seq_one_letter_code
_entity_poly.pdbx_strand_id
1 'polypeptide(L)' 'MIPQSILCLFNRHKPDWHKTRWDGLHYVGACTACGREVYRRKSKTCRAIGSG' A
#
# COMPACT_ATOMS: atom_id res chain seq x y z
N MET A 1 12.79 -0.79 -15.70
CA MET A 1 11.65 -0.45 -14.82
C MET A 1 10.89 -1.72 -14.49
N ILE A 2 10.83 -2.13 -13.23
CA ILE A 2 9.96 -3.25 -12.83
C ILE A 2 8.57 -2.67 -12.62
N PRO A 3 7.52 -3.15 -13.30
CA PRO A 3 6.18 -2.62 -13.16
C PRO A 3 5.67 -2.76 -11.73
N GLN A 4 4.97 -1.74 -11.24
CA GLN A 4 4.43 -1.66 -9.88
C GLN A 4 3.51 -2.86 -9.56
N SER A 5 2.85 -3.42 -10.58
CA SER A 5 2.02 -4.64 -10.49
C SER A 5 2.82 -5.90 -10.11
N ILE A 6 4.07 -6.06 -10.58
CA ILE A 6 4.94 -7.16 -10.11
C ILE A 6 5.36 -6.94 -8.66
N LEU A 7 5.68 -5.70 -8.27
CA LEU A 7 6.01 -5.37 -6.89
C LEU A 7 4.83 -5.62 -5.93
N CYS A 8 3.58 -5.49 -6.40
CA CYS A 8 2.39 -5.85 -5.63
C CYS A 8 2.34 -7.35 -5.28
N LEU A 9 2.85 -8.23 -6.14
CA LEU A 9 2.96 -9.67 -5.84
C LEU A 9 3.95 -9.94 -4.69
N PHE A 10 4.97 -9.09 -4.56
CA PHE A 10 5.94 -9.14 -3.46
C PHE A 10 5.52 -8.30 -2.23
N ASN A 11 4.23 -7.99 -2.07
CA ASN A 11 3.71 -7.16 -0.97
C ASN A 11 4.34 -5.74 -0.89
N ARG A 12 4.91 -5.24 -2.00
CA ARG A 12 5.41 -3.86 -2.13
C ARG A 12 4.40 -3.01 -2.87
N HIS A 13 3.58 -2.32 -2.10
CA HIS A 13 2.55 -1.44 -2.65
C HIS A 13 2.94 0.03 -2.50
N LYS A 14 2.43 0.84 -3.42
CA LYS A 14 2.55 2.30 -3.38
C LYS A 14 1.13 2.87 -3.25
N PRO A 15 0.74 3.33 -2.06
CA PRO A 15 -0.56 3.98 -1.89
C PRO A 15 -0.55 5.33 -2.61
N ASP A 16 -1.74 5.75 -2.98
CA ASP A 16 -1.98 7.15 -3.30
C ASP A 16 -1.93 7.97 -2.00
N TRP A 17 -0.85 8.75 -1.83
CA TRP A 17 -0.65 9.56 -0.62
C TRP A 17 -1.77 10.58 -0.41
N HIS A 18 -2.39 11.07 -1.49
CA HIS A 18 -3.50 12.03 -1.41
C HIS A 18 -4.81 11.39 -0.96
N LYS A 19 -4.96 10.06 -1.12
CA LYS A 19 -6.15 9.31 -0.71
C LYS A 19 -5.93 8.49 0.56
N THR A 20 -4.76 8.60 1.19
CA THR A 20 -4.50 7.93 2.46
C THR A 20 -5.30 8.58 3.57
N ARG A 21 -5.97 7.76 4.39
CA ARG A 21 -6.64 8.18 5.62
C ARG A 21 -5.93 7.58 6.83
N TRP A 22 -6.05 8.23 7.98
CA TRP A 22 -5.59 7.68 9.25
C TRP A 22 -6.70 6.83 9.87
N ASP A 23 -6.45 5.56 10.15
CA ASP A 23 -7.43 4.61 10.72
C ASP A 23 -7.34 4.51 12.25
N GLY A 24 -6.60 5.41 12.90
CA GLY A 24 -6.35 5.38 14.35
C GLY A 24 -5.04 4.70 14.74
N LEU A 25 -4.57 3.73 13.94
CA LEU A 25 -3.31 3.00 14.20
C LEU A 25 -2.25 3.19 13.10
N HIS A 26 -2.68 3.22 11.84
CA HIS A 26 -1.81 3.38 10.68
C HIS A 26 -2.47 4.26 9.63
N TYR A 27 -1.66 4.83 8.73
CA TYR A 27 -2.14 5.42 7.49
C TYR A 27 -2.54 4.30 6.52
N VAL A 28 -3.82 4.23 6.17
CA VAL A 28 -4.41 3.27 5.23
C VAL A 28 -4.81 3.97 3.94
N GLY A 29 -4.53 3.37 2.80
CA GLY A 29 -4.88 3.92 1.48
C GLY A 29 -4.92 2.84 0.41
N ALA A 30 -5.43 3.17 -0.77
CA ALA A 30 -5.48 2.23 -1.89
C ALA A 30 -4.18 2.27 -2.70
N CYS A 31 -3.67 1.09 -3.07
CA CYS A 31 -2.54 0.97 -3.99
C CYS A 31 -2.93 1.51 -5.38
N THR A 32 -2.13 2.40 -5.96
CA THR A 32 -2.41 2.96 -7.29
C THR A 32 -2.30 1.96 -8.44
N ALA A 33 -1.62 0.83 -8.22
CA ALA A 33 -1.40 -0.18 -9.26
C ALA A 33 -2.39 -1.36 -9.21
N CYS A 34 -2.78 -1.81 -8.02
CA CYS A 34 -3.65 -2.97 -7.86
C CYS A 34 -4.97 -2.68 -7.13
N GLY A 35 -5.18 -1.45 -6.67
CA GLY A 35 -6.40 -1.05 -5.96
C GLY A 35 -6.57 -1.61 -4.55
N ARG A 36 -5.73 -2.57 -4.11
CA ARG A 36 -5.82 -3.13 -2.76
C ARG A 36 -5.59 -2.07 -1.69
N GLU A 37 -6.38 -2.17 -0.62
CA GLU A 37 -6.12 -1.40 0.59
C GLU A 37 -4.80 -1.83 1.21
N VAL A 38 -3.94 -0.85 1.46
CA VAL A 38 -2.61 -1.02 2.00
C VAL A 38 -2.42 -0.06 3.15
N TYR A 39 -1.65 -0.48 4.15
CA TYR A 39 -1.27 0.33 5.28
C TYR A 39 0.22 0.62 5.25
N ARG A 40 0.59 1.82 5.70
CA ARG A 40 2.00 2.23 5.81
C ARG A 40 2.62 1.58 7.04
N ARG A 41 3.57 0.67 6.84
CA ARG A 41 4.32 0.02 7.94
C ARG A 41 5.60 0.77 8.31
N LYS A 42 6.30 1.34 7.32
CA LYS A 42 7.53 2.15 7.49
C LYS A 42 7.57 3.27 6.45
N SER A 43 8.45 4.26 6.62
CA SER A 43 8.52 5.51 5.84
C SER A 43 8.43 5.37 4.31
N LYS A 44 8.74 4.20 3.73
CA LYS A 44 8.63 3.95 2.28
C LYS A 44 7.99 2.60 1.90
N THR A 45 7.47 1.84 2.86
CA THR A 45 6.98 0.48 2.60
C THR A 45 5.56 0.32 3.10
N CYS A 46 4.66 0.08 2.15
CA CYS A 46 3.24 -0.18 2.41
C CYS A 46 2.92 -1.63 2.06
N ARG A 47 2.10 -2.26 2.92
CA ARG A 47 1.68 -3.66 2.81
C ARG A 47 0.17 -3.72 2.66
N ALA A 48 -0.35 -4.73 1.98
CA ALA A 48 -1.79 -4.92 1.90
C ALA A 48 -2.40 -5.21 3.28
N ILE A 49 -3.56 -4.62 3.55
CA ILE A 49 -4.38 -4.93 4.72
C ILE A 49 -4.98 -6.32 4.46
N GLY A 50 -4.77 -7.26 5.38
CA GLY A 50 -5.30 -8.62 5.27
C GLY A 50 -4.39 -9.67 4.62
N SER A 51 -3.09 -9.38 4.38
CA SER A 51 -2.10 -10.42 4.06
C SER A 51 -1.75 -11.22 5.33
N GLY A 52 -2.68 -12.07 5.77
CA GLY A 52 -2.41 -13.18 6.71
C GLY A 52 -1.76 -14.34 5.99
#